data_AF-A0A9E3S8N5-F1
#
_entry.id   AF-A0A9E3S8N5-F1
#
_cell.length_a   1.000
_cell.length_b   1.000
_cell.length_c   1.000
_cell.angle_alpha   90.00
_cell.angle_beta   90.00
_cell.angle_gamma   90.00
#
_symmetry.space_group_name_H-M   'P 1'
#
loop_
_entity.id
_entity.type
_entity.pdbx_description
1 polymer ?
#
loop_
_entity_poly.entity_id
_entity_poly.type
_entity_poly.pdbx_seq_one_letter_code
_entity_poly.pdbx_strand_id
1 'polypeptide(L)'
;MTRLALLIVAVVAIASSLHAEEWVDFNSRVVGMGGAGAILGRGASGIRYNPANAASRPWERGDVEILPLSFEFSISAGLSAAFHGDDFNTMFEIVDAANEVQDRFQDGAFDTPTTASLSDYRDVFGIFNKLDLLDSLSGDGIYANSYAGVSARVGNLFFDGDGLGVTFGGFGIGGAAVLVDLDSLRNYRFTDESGATWDTFITAAATLSGQPTAAPSSSGGQQFSADLQAAGYPVSEANILAKTAEDAGINFGGVGASILFDFLVNTRNGTGQSLESGADPLEGNQSGFVIRGMSFYEVGVSYGMPLPIPVVGDWLSIGATVRFIQAYTFSHTLFVEDMDSNGVEDTLANLGEQVSDAYTLKGDASRFNVGVDLGITFTPQLPIIDTLAITLVGRNLNGPEFRWDPAYGNEPKLIRFDPQFAMGASYTLFDSIGLPLTFAVEGELNRISSDVLPRYHTQFIRGGIGWEPSFGGFGFGLRIGGFKNIADAGQAFTLTAGAGLKLWFFHLETGLQVGLDNQKFGTDGDNRVIPHRFAIAIELGIDIDF
;
A
#
# COMPACT_ATOMS: atom_id res chain seq x y z
N MET A 1 29.66 -29.49 2.04
CA MET A 1 29.32 -28.09 2.40
C MET A 1 28.93 -27.24 1.19
N THR A 2 29.49 -27.46 -0.02
CA THR A 2 29.17 -26.67 -1.24
C THR A 2 27.80 -26.91 -1.86
N ARG A 3 27.14 -28.07 -1.63
CA ARG A 3 25.78 -28.36 -2.14
C ARG A 3 24.64 -27.73 -1.32
N LEU A 4 24.87 -27.47 -0.03
CA LEU A 4 23.90 -26.79 0.85
C LEU A 4 23.90 -25.28 0.61
N ALA A 5 25.08 -24.68 0.36
CA ALA A 5 25.19 -23.29 -0.06
C ALA A 5 24.62 -23.05 -1.46
N LEU A 6 24.80 -23.97 -2.42
CA LEU A 6 24.15 -23.87 -3.75
C LEU A 6 22.63 -24.06 -3.68
N LEU A 7 22.11 -24.87 -2.75
CA LEU A 7 20.68 -25.02 -2.51
C LEU A 7 20.10 -23.77 -1.85
N ILE A 8 20.80 -23.18 -0.88
CA ILE A 8 20.40 -21.93 -0.23
C ILE A 8 20.45 -20.76 -1.22
N VAL A 9 21.48 -20.68 -2.07
CA VAL A 9 21.57 -19.65 -3.13
C VAL A 9 20.55 -19.90 -4.25
N ALA A 10 20.23 -21.15 -4.60
CA ALA A 10 19.17 -21.46 -5.56
C ALA A 10 17.76 -21.19 -4.98
N VAL A 11 17.53 -21.43 -3.69
CA VAL A 11 16.26 -21.13 -3.00
C VAL A 11 16.08 -19.62 -2.81
N VAL A 12 17.16 -18.89 -2.51
CA VAL A 12 17.17 -17.42 -2.42
C VAL A 12 17.03 -16.77 -3.81
N ALA A 13 17.54 -17.38 -4.87
CA ALA A 13 17.40 -16.88 -6.26
C ALA A 13 16.07 -17.26 -6.93
N ILE A 14 15.34 -18.26 -6.42
CA ILE A 14 13.96 -18.58 -6.85
C ILE A 14 12.93 -17.71 -6.09
N ALA A 15 13.27 -17.24 -4.88
CA ALA A 15 12.39 -16.41 -4.04
C ALA A 15 12.31 -14.93 -4.46
N SER A 16 13.03 -14.49 -5.50
CA SER A 16 13.19 -13.07 -5.85
C SER A 16 12.30 -12.58 -7.01
N SER A 17 11.18 -13.24 -7.31
CA SER A 17 10.32 -12.86 -8.46
C SER A 17 8.83 -13.01 -8.22
N LEU A 18 8.32 -12.60 -7.05
CA LEU A 18 6.92 -12.79 -6.65
C LEU A 18 6.35 -11.52 -5.98
N HIS A 19 5.12 -11.16 -6.37
CA HIS A 19 4.37 -9.96 -5.96
C HIS A 19 3.01 -10.34 -5.30
N ALA A 20 2.67 -9.77 -4.13
CA ALA A 20 1.37 -9.91 -3.47
C ALA A 20 0.96 -8.80 -2.49
N GLU A 21 -0.28 -8.93 -2.01
CA GLU A 21 -0.97 -8.00 -1.10
C GLU A 21 -0.62 -8.13 0.39
N GLU A 22 -0.82 -7.05 1.14
CA GLU A 22 -0.61 -6.95 2.60
C GLU A 22 -1.44 -7.98 3.40
N TRP A 23 -0.91 -8.41 4.55
CA TRP A 23 -1.64 -9.24 5.50
C TRP A 23 -2.81 -8.47 6.13
N VAL A 24 -4.03 -8.69 5.61
CA VAL A 24 -5.25 -8.11 6.21
C VAL A 24 -5.52 -8.76 7.57
N ASP A 25 -5.45 -7.95 8.63
CA ASP A 25 -5.85 -8.35 9.97
C ASP A 25 -7.34 -8.74 9.99
N PHE A 26 -7.71 -9.80 10.71
CA PHE A 26 -9.09 -10.31 10.84
C PHE A 26 -9.53 -10.43 12.31
N ASN A 27 -8.72 -9.93 13.24
CA ASN A 27 -8.96 -10.04 14.68
C ASN A 27 -8.57 -8.73 15.37
N SER A 28 -9.51 -8.13 16.12
CA SER A 28 -9.29 -6.86 16.84
C SER A 28 -8.28 -6.96 17.99
N ARG A 29 -8.14 -8.11 18.64
CA ARG A 29 -7.07 -8.38 19.62
C ARG A 29 -5.70 -8.22 19.01
N VAL A 30 -5.52 -8.82 17.83
CA VAL A 30 -4.27 -8.81 17.08
C VAL A 30 -3.93 -7.37 16.66
N VAL A 31 -4.93 -6.62 16.18
CA VAL A 31 -4.80 -5.19 15.85
C VAL A 31 -4.25 -4.40 17.05
N GLY A 32 -4.75 -4.62 18.26
CA GLY A 32 -4.28 -3.94 19.47
C GLY A 32 -2.85 -4.29 19.93
N MET A 33 -2.29 -5.40 19.45
CA MET A 33 -0.95 -5.89 19.81
C MET A 33 0.04 -5.82 18.63
N GLY A 34 -0.07 -4.77 17.81
CA GLY A 34 0.84 -4.52 16.70
C GLY A 34 0.59 -5.37 15.45
N GLY A 35 -0.52 -6.10 15.38
CA GLY A 35 -0.80 -6.98 14.23
C GLY A 35 -0.08 -8.33 14.26
N ALA A 36 0.49 -8.74 15.40
CA ALA A 36 1.27 -9.99 15.53
C ALA A 36 0.39 -11.26 15.60
N GLY A 37 -0.34 -11.52 14.52
CA GLY A 37 -1.44 -12.48 14.49
C GLY A 37 -1.02 -13.95 14.42
N ALA A 38 0.11 -14.28 13.80
CA ALA A 38 0.56 -15.68 13.70
C ALA A 38 0.85 -16.28 15.08
N ILE A 39 1.34 -15.44 16.01
CA ILE A 39 1.65 -15.84 17.39
C ILE A 39 0.53 -15.56 18.40
N LEU A 40 -0.16 -14.41 18.30
CA LEU A 40 -1.19 -14.00 19.26
C LEU A 40 -2.61 -14.40 18.86
N GLY A 41 -2.84 -14.77 17.59
CA GLY A 41 -4.12 -15.23 17.12
C GLY A 41 -4.59 -16.42 17.96
N ARG A 42 -5.59 -16.19 18.80
CA ARG A 42 -6.24 -17.21 19.61
C ARG A 42 -7.73 -17.21 19.29
N GLY A 43 -8.44 -18.19 19.84
CA GLY A 43 -9.86 -18.30 19.61
C GLY A 43 -10.18 -18.79 18.20
N ALA A 44 -11.44 -18.66 17.83
CA ALA A 44 -11.95 -19.02 16.52
C ALA A 44 -11.26 -18.25 15.37
N SER A 45 -10.94 -16.97 15.55
CA SER A 45 -10.32 -16.14 14.48
C SER A 45 -8.81 -16.35 14.36
N GLY A 46 -8.16 -16.93 15.38
CA GLY A 46 -6.72 -17.21 15.38
C GLY A 46 -6.27 -18.22 14.32
N ILE A 47 -7.14 -19.16 13.94
CA ILE A 47 -6.85 -20.20 12.94
C ILE A 47 -6.58 -19.63 11.54
N ARG A 48 -7.13 -18.45 11.22
CA ARG A 48 -6.88 -17.76 9.94
C ARG A 48 -5.43 -17.31 9.82
N TYR A 49 -4.81 -16.94 10.93
CA TYR A 49 -3.45 -16.43 10.98
C TYR A 49 -2.42 -17.55 11.01
N ASN A 50 -2.68 -18.60 11.77
CA ASN A 50 -1.83 -19.77 11.88
C ASN A 50 -2.70 -21.01 12.16
N PRO A 51 -2.80 -21.97 11.23
CA PRO A 51 -3.65 -23.14 11.44
C PRO A 51 -3.23 -24.03 12.60
N ALA A 52 -1.96 -23.97 13.04
CA ALA A 52 -1.54 -24.70 14.24
C ALA A 52 -2.21 -24.18 15.52
N ASN A 53 -2.77 -22.95 15.51
CA ASN A 53 -3.56 -22.42 16.61
C ASN A 53 -4.95 -23.08 16.73
N ALA A 54 -5.35 -23.93 15.77
CA ALA A 54 -6.50 -24.79 15.97
C ALA A 54 -6.24 -25.85 17.06
N ALA A 55 -4.99 -26.28 17.23
CA ALA A 55 -4.60 -27.16 18.33
C ALA A 55 -4.55 -26.40 19.67
N SER A 56 -5.02 -27.05 20.73
CA SER A 56 -4.95 -26.50 22.09
C SER A 56 -3.53 -26.57 22.62
N ARG A 57 -3.06 -25.47 23.20
CA ARG A 57 -1.72 -25.42 23.81
C ARG A 57 -1.68 -26.29 25.05
N PRO A 58 -0.51 -26.84 25.43
CA PRO A 58 -0.46 -27.78 26.54
C PRO A 58 -0.98 -27.25 27.88
N TRP A 59 -0.83 -25.96 28.17
CA TRP A 59 -1.37 -25.33 29.40
C TRP A 59 -2.86 -24.94 29.29
N GLU A 60 -3.47 -25.05 28.12
CA GLU A 60 -4.90 -24.84 27.90
C GLU A 60 -5.70 -26.14 28.07
N ARG A 61 -5.02 -27.29 27.97
CA ARG A 61 -5.61 -28.59 28.22
C ARG A 61 -5.72 -28.76 29.73
N GLY A 62 -6.93 -28.61 30.28
CA GLY A 62 -7.16 -28.87 31.70
C GLY A 62 -6.78 -30.31 32.09
N ASP A 63 -6.52 -30.56 33.37
CA ASP A 63 -6.13 -31.88 33.91
C ASP A 63 -7.24 -32.97 33.84
N VAL A 64 -8.32 -32.74 33.08
CA VAL A 64 -9.52 -33.58 33.10
C VAL A 64 -9.41 -34.69 32.05
N GLU A 65 -9.42 -35.96 32.49
CA GLU A 65 -9.29 -37.18 31.66
C GLU A 65 -10.43 -37.39 30.62
N ILE A 66 -11.48 -36.56 30.63
CA ILE A 66 -12.58 -36.61 29.67
C ILE A 66 -12.40 -35.43 28.73
N LEU A 67 -12.19 -35.69 27.43
CA LEU A 67 -12.06 -34.69 26.35
C LEU A 67 -13.08 -33.56 26.53
N PRO A 68 -12.71 -32.40 27.11
CA PRO A 68 -13.63 -31.30 27.23
C PRO A 68 -13.77 -30.72 25.83
N LEU A 69 -14.96 -30.82 25.26
CA LEU A 69 -15.25 -30.20 23.96
C LEU A 69 -15.23 -28.69 24.18
N SER A 70 -14.37 -27.96 23.48
CA SER A 70 -14.42 -26.50 23.46
C SER A 70 -15.04 -26.01 22.15
N PHE A 71 -15.91 -25.01 22.25
CA PHE A 71 -16.52 -24.34 21.12
C PHE A 71 -16.29 -22.84 21.22
N GLU A 72 -15.67 -22.28 20.19
CA GLU A 72 -15.42 -20.85 20.08
C GLU A 72 -16.09 -20.34 18.80
N PHE A 73 -16.74 -19.19 18.89
CA PHE A 73 -17.35 -18.50 17.76
C PHE A 73 -17.06 -17.01 17.84
N SER A 74 -16.73 -16.37 16.73
CA SER A 74 -16.55 -14.92 16.69
C SER A 74 -17.05 -14.32 15.40
N ILE A 75 -17.43 -13.05 15.48
CA ILE A 75 -17.80 -12.17 14.39
C ILE A 75 -16.86 -10.97 14.46
N SER A 76 -16.10 -10.75 13.41
CA SER A 76 -15.05 -9.73 13.38
C SER A 76 -15.27 -8.82 12.18
N ALA A 77 -15.05 -7.52 12.38
CA ALA A 77 -15.06 -6.54 11.31
C ALA A 77 -13.99 -5.48 11.55
N GLY A 78 -13.48 -4.90 10.46
CA GLY A 78 -12.50 -3.84 10.56
C GLY A 78 -12.22 -3.17 9.23
N LEU A 79 -11.53 -2.03 9.32
CA LEU A 79 -11.05 -1.25 8.19
C LEU A 79 -9.69 -0.68 8.53
N SER A 80 -8.83 -0.55 7.53
CA SER A 80 -7.59 0.20 7.63
C SER A 80 -7.29 0.95 6.34
N ALA A 81 -6.53 2.03 6.48
CA ALA A 81 -5.97 2.79 5.38
C ALA A 81 -4.55 3.22 5.73
N ALA A 82 -3.68 3.24 4.73
CA ALA A 82 -2.30 3.69 4.81
C ALA A 82 -1.95 4.47 3.55
N PHE A 83 -1.19 5.54 3.72
CA PHE A 83 -0.54 6.21 2.61
C PHE A 83 0.76 5.47 2.26
N HIS A 84 1.22 5.61 1.03
CA HIS A 84 2.49 5.12 0.53
C HIS A 84 3.07 6.18 -0.40
N GLY A 85 4.36 6.46 -0.24
CA GLY A 85 5.07 7.43 -1.07
C GLY A 85 5.37 8.74 -0.38
N ASP A 86 5.82 9.71 -1.18
CA ASP A 86 6.21 11.04 -0.72
C ASP A 86 4.98 11.96 -0.53
N ASP A 87 5.22 13.21 -0.11
CA ASP A 87 4.16 14.16 0.24
C ASP A 87 3.23 14.44 -0.97
N PHE A 88 1.98 13.97 -0.92
CA PHE A 88 0.91 14.26 -1.88
C PHE A 88 0.73 15.77 -2.16
N ASN A 89 1.17 16.65 -1.25
CA ASN A 89 1.21 18.09 -1.54
C ASN A 89 2.04 18.43 -2.76
N THR A 90 3.08 17.65 -3.07
CA THR A 90 3.91 17.85 -4.26
C THR A 90 3.06 17.86 -5.53
N MET A 91 2.02 17.03 -5.62
CA MET A 91 1.10 17.05 -6.76
C MET A 91 0.31 18.37 -6.81
N PHE A 92 -0.23 18.83 -5.67
CA PHE A 92 -0.94 20.10 -5.59
C PHE A 92 -0.04 21.30 -5.89
N GLU A 93 1.20 21.32 -5.40
CA GLU A 93 2.21 22.35 -5.70
C GLU A 93 2.56 22.42 -7.19
N ILE A 94 2.37 21.33 -7.92
CA ILE A 94 2.65 21.24 -9.34
C ILE A 94 1.44 21.69 -10.16
N VAL A 95 0.25 21.29 -9.76
CA VAL A 95 -1.01 21.81 -10.32
C VAL A 95 -1.08 23.33 -10.11
N ASP A 96 -0.76 23.83 -8.91
CA ASP A 96 -0.74 25.26 -8.61
C ASP A 96 0.30 26.00 -9.48
N ALA A 97 1.49 25.42 -9.66
CA ALA A 97 2.50 26.02 -10.54
C ALA A 97 2.08 26.00 -12.03
N ALA A 98 1.41 24.95 -12.48
CA ALA A 98 0.87 24.86 -13.84
C ALA A 98 -0.23 25.89 -14.07
N ASN A 99 -1.16 26.04 -13.12
CA ASN A 99 -2.21 27.05 -13.15
C ASN A 99 -1.63 28.47 -13.13
N GLU A 100 -0.62 28.75 -12.30
CA GLU A 100 0.05 30.05 -12.28
C GLU A 100 0.66 30.38 -13.65
N VAL A 101 1.27 29.41 -14.32
CA VAL A 101 1.80 29.62 -15.66
C VAL A 101 0.68 29.84 -16.67
N GLN A 102 -0.40 29.07 -16.61
CA GLN A 102 -1.57 29.26 -17.48
C GLN A 102 -2.20 30.64 -17.29
N ASP A 103 -2.38 31.10 -16.05
CA ASP A 103 -2.90 32.43 -15.72
C ASP A 103 -2.00 33.52 -16.31
N ARG A 104 -0.67 33.37 -16.23
CA ARG A 104 0.26 34.31 -16.88
C ARG A 104 0.13 34.33 -18.40
N PHE A 105 -0.14 33.19 -19.03
CA PHE A 105 -0.47 33.14 -20.46
C PHE A 105 -1.76 33.90 -20.76
N GLN A 106 -2.82 33.67 -19.99
CA GLN A 106 -4.10 34.34 -20.19
C GLN A 106 -4.06 35.85 -19.91
N ASP A 107 -3.22 36.29 -18.97
CA ASP A 107 -2.98 37.70 -18.66
C ASP A 107 -2.10 38.42 -19.71
N GLY A 108 -1.67 37.71 -20.76
CA GLY A 108 -0.91 38.28 -21.87
C GLY A 108 0.56 38.53 -21.55
N ALA A 109 1.13 37.87 -20.53
CA ALA A 109 2.55 38.00 -20.20
C ALA A 109 3.45 37.67 -21.41
N PHE A 110 2.96 36.81 -22.32
CA PHE A 110 3.67 36.33 -23.50
C PHE A 110 3.11 36.87 -24.82
N ASP A 111 2.26 37.90 -24.83
CA ASP A 111 1.68 38.48 -26.05
C ASP A 111 2.70 39.24 -26.90
N THR A 112 3.73 39.83 -26.28
CA THR A 112 4.79 40.56 -27.01
C THR A 112 6.17 40.31 -26.43
N PRO A 113 7.23 40.34 -27.28
CA PRO A 113 8.62 40.21 -26.82
C PRO A 113 9.05 41.22 -25.75
N THR A 114 8.29 42.31 -25.57
CA THR A 114 8.53 43.37 -24.60
C THR A 114 7.79 43.20 -23.27
N THR A 115 6.82 42.28 -23.18
CA THR A 115 6.04 42.05 -21.96
C THR A 115 6.56 40.89 -21.12
N ALA A 116 7.21 39.88 -21.73
CA ALA A 116 7.79 38.77 -20.96
C ALA A 116 9.16 39.11 -20.37
N SER A 117 9.32 38.83 -19.07
CA SER A 117 10.60 38.94 -18.37
C SER A 117 11.35 37.60 -18.37
N LEU A 118 12.67 37.62 -18.18
CA LEU A 118 13.45 36.39 -17.99
C LEU A 118 12.98 35.58 -16.77
N SER A 119 12.33 36.22 -15.79
CA SER A 119 11.71 35.52 -14.66
C SER A 119 10.55 34.65 -15.12
N ASP A 120 9.70 35.16 -16.02
CA ASP A 120 8.54 34.42 -16.55
C ASP A 120 8.99 33.15 -17.28
N TYR A 121 10.09 33.22 -18.04
CA TYR A 121 10.69 32.05 -18.68
C TYR A 121 11.25 31.03 -17.69
N ARG A 122 11.86 31.51 -16.60
CA ARG A 122 12.36 30.63 -15.55
C ARG A 122 11.22 29.94 -14.81
N ASP A 123 10.10 30.62 -14.62
CA ASP A 123 8.91 30.05 -13.98
C ASP A 123 8.28 28.97 -14.87
N VAL A 124 8.14 29.24 -16.18
CA VAL A 124 7.68 28.26 -17.18
C VAL A 124 8.62 27.05 -17.25
N PHE A 125 9.93 27.27 -17.36
CA PHE A 125 10.89 26.15 -17.40
C PHE A 125 10.92 25.41 -16.07
N GLY A 126 10.72 26.10 -14.95
CA GLY A 126 10.65 25.54 -13.62
C GLY A 126 9.58 24.46 -13.47
N ILE A 127 8.45 24.56 -14.19
CA ILE A 127 7.42 23.49 -14.24
C ILE A 127 8.03 22.18 -14.71
N PHE A 128 8.84 22.21 -15.77
CA PHE A 128 9.46 21.00 -16.31
C PHE A 128 10.40 20.35 -15.31
N ASN A 129 11.07 21.12 -14.43
CA ASN A 129 11.84 20.54 -13.33
C ASN A 129 10.94 19.81 -12.33
N LYS A 130 9.73 20.31 -12.11
CA LYS A 130 8.76 19.62 -11.24
C LYS A 130 8.17 18.36 -11.89
N LEU A 131 8.23 18.20 -13.20
CA LEU A 131 7.75 16.96 -13.85
C LEU A 131 8.57 15.72 -13.46
N ASP A 132 9.86 15.89 -13.14
CA ASP A 132 10.67 14.81 -12.56
C ASP A 132 10.14 14.37 -11.18
N LEU A 133 9.66 15.34 -10.39
CA LEU A 133 9.02 15.05 -9.11
C LEU A 133 7.70 14.33 -9.33
N LEU A 134 6.86 14.77 -10.28
CA LEU A 134 5.63 14.04 -10.62
C LEU A 134 5.91 12.60 -11.05
N ASP A 135 6.85 12.38 -11.96
CA ASP A 135 7.19 11.03 -12.42
C ASP A 135 7.63 10.14 -11.25
N SER A 136 8.35 10.71 -10.27
CA SER A 136 8.74 10.00 -9.05
C SER A 136 7.57 9.59 -8.16
N LEU A 137 6.42 10.28 -8.24
CA LEU A 137 5.17 9.95 -7.52
C LEU A 137 4.38 8.85 -8.22
N SER A 138 4.74 8.44 -9.44
CA SER A 138 4.04 7.36 -10.15
C SER A 138 4.10 6.06 -9.34
N GLY A 139 2.92 5.56 -8.94
CA GLY A 139 2.75 4.41 -8.05
C GLY A 139 2.59 4.74 -6.55
N ASP A 140 2.93 5.96 -6.12
CA ASP A 140 2.61 6.44 -4.77
C ASP A 140 1.10 6.61 -4.63
N GLY A 141 0.55 6.38 -3.44
CA GLY A 141 -0.88 6.15 -3.32
C GLY A 141 -1.44 5.95 -1.92
N ILE A 142 -2.73 5.63 -1.89
CA ILE A 142 -3.43 5.20 -0.69
C ILE A 142 -3.72 3.71 -0.83
N TYR A 143 -3.35 2.93 0.18
CA TYR A 143 -3.72 1.54 0.34
C TYR A 143 -4.81 1.43 1.42
N ALA A 144 -5.89 0.74 1.15
CA ALA A 144 -6.96 0.49 2.10
C ALA A 144 -7.36 -0.97 2.10
N ASN A 145 -7.75 -1.46 3.27
CA ASN A 145 -8.37 -2.77 3.38
C ASN A 145 -9.56 -2.74 4.34
N SER A 146 -10.46 -3.69 4.16
CA SER A 146 -11.59 -3.92 5.03
C SER A 146 -11.88 -5.40 5.12
N TYR A 147 -12.54 -5.79 6.19
CA TYR A 147 -13.01 -7.16 6.37
C TYR A 147 -14.25 -7.21 7.23
N ALA A 148 -15.06 -8.23 7.01
CA ALA A 148 -16.12 -8.65 7.90
C ALA A 148 -16.29 -10.16 7.77
N GLY A 149 -16.39 -10.88 8.88
CA GLY A 149 -16.56 -12.31 8.81
C GLY A 149 -16.89 -12.95 10.13
N VAL A 150 -17.06 -14.27 10.07
CA VAL A 150 -17.31 -15.14 11.20
C VAL A 150 -16.27 -16.24 11.22
N SER A 151 -15.94 -16.71 12.41
CA SER A 151 -15.12 -17.89 12.60
C SER A 151 -15.70 -18.77 13.69
N ALA A 152 -15.53 -20.08 13.53
CA ALA A 152 -15.88 -21.07 14.53
C ALA A 152 -14.71 -22.05 14.69
N ARG A 153 -14.49 -22.51 15.92
CA ARG A 153 -13.52 -23.55 16.25
C ARG A 153 -14.13 -24.54 17.22
N VAL A 154 -13.86 -25.82 16.96
CA VAL A 154 -14.16 -26.94 17.85
C VAL A 154 -12.83 -27.58 18.23
N GLY A 155 -12.49 -27.55 19.51
CA GLY A 155 -11.32 -28.25 20.05
C GLY A 155 -11.64 -29.68 20.46
N ASN A 156 -10.61 -30.52 20.56
CA ASN A 156 -10.65 -31.89 21.06
C ASN A 156 -11.69 -32.76 20.31
N LEU A 157 -11.70 -32.66 18.98
CA LEU A 157 -12.68 -33.32 18.12
C LEU A 157 -12.37 -34.82 17.93
N PHE A 158 -11.10 -35.18 17.67
CA PHE A 158 -10.71 -36.57 17.44
C PHE A 158 -9.68 -37.06 18.45
N PHE A 159 -8.75 -36.20 18.85
CA PHE A 159 -7.66 -36.50 19.78
C PHE A 159 -7.52 -35.39 20.83
N ASP A 160 -6.87 -35.70 21.94
CA ASP A 160 -6.55 -34.68 22.94
C ASP A 160 -5.66 -33.58 22.34
N GLY A 161 -6.13 -32.34 22.48
CA GLY A 161 -5.46 -31.13 22.02
C GLY A 161 -5.61 -30.81 20.53
N ASP A 162 -6.30 -31.61 19.73
CA ASP A 162 -6.56 -31.26 18.33
C ASP A 162 -7.66 -30.18 18.19
N GLY A 163 -7.87 -29.69 16.98
CA GLY A 163 -9.00 -28.82 16.72
C GLY A 163 -9.30 -28.65 15.23
N LEU A 164 -10.58 -28.48 14.95
CA LEU A 164 -11.12 -28.15 13.64
C LEU A 164 -11.71 -26.75 13.71
N GLY A 165 -11.36 -25.91 12.75
CA GLY A 165 -11.89 -24.58 12.65
C GLY A 165 -12.38 -24.26 11.24
N VAL A 166 -13.36 -23.36 11.17
CA VAL A 166 -13.93 -22.84 9.94
C VAL A 166 -13.96 -21.32 10.01
N THR A 167 -13.48 -20.67 8.97
CA THR A 167 -13.59 -19.22 8.80
C THR A 167 -14.42 -18.92 7.57
N PHE A 168 -15.26 -17.89 7.67
CA PHE A 168 -15.97 -17.31 6.54
C PHE A 168 -15.86 -15.80 6.63
N GLY A 169 -15.35 -15.15 5.60
CA GLY A 169 -15.23 -13.69 5.62
C GLY A 169 -15.31 -13.08 4.23
N GLY A 170 -15.84 -11.87 4.16
CA GLY A 170 -15.68 -10.95 3.05
C GLY A 170 -14.53 -9.98 3.35
N PHE A 171 -13.73 -9.71 2.34
CA PHE A 171 -12.55 -8.87 2.39
C PHE A 171 -12.59 -7.86 1.24
N GLY A 172 -12.04 -6.68 1.48
CA GLY A 172 -11.81 -5.67 0.46
C GLY A 172 -10.38 -5.18 0.58
N ILE A 173 -9.70 -5.08 -0.55
CA ILE A 173 -8.39 -4.44 -0.68
C ILE A 173 -8.51 -3.43 -1.80
N GLY A 174 -8.04 -2.21 -1.58
CA GLY A 174 -8.09 -1.13 -2.56
C GLY A 174 -6.81 -0.29 -2.51
N GLY A 175 -6.43 0.22 -3.66
CA GLY A 175 -5.29 1.09 -3.87
C GLY A 175 -5.71 2.23 -4.78
N ALA A 176 -5.35 3.45 -4.46
CA ALA A 176 -5.43 4.58 -5.38
C ALA A 176 -4.01 5.07 -5.63
N ALA A 177 -3.48 4.83 -6.83
CA ALA A 177 -2.13 5.20 -7.22
C ALA A 177 -2.17 6.45 -8.10
N VAL A 178 -1.22 7.37 -7.91
CA VAL A 178 -1.00 8.46 -8.85
C VAL A 178 -0.53 7.89 -10.18
N LEU A 179 -1.18 8.32 -11.25
CA LEU A 179 -0.78 8.10 -12.64
C LEU A 179 -0.28 9.42 -13.18
N VAL A 180 0.93 9.43 -13.73
CA VAL A 180 1.49 10.60 -14.39
C VAL A 180 1.72 10.25 -15.85
N ASP A 181 0.97 10.91 -16.73
CA ASP A 181 1.18 10.87 -18.16
C ASP A 181 1.84 12.19 -18.59
N LEU A 182 3.15 12.10 -18.77
CA LEU A 182 3.93 13.22 -19.25
C LEU A 182 4.10 13.23 -20.78
N ASP A 183 3.70 12.16 -21.47
CA ASP A 183 3.88 12.06 -22.92
C ASP A 183 2.86 12.92 -23.66
N SER A 184 1.66 13.09 -23.11
CA SER A 184 0.67 14.07 -23.58
C SER A 184 1.26 15.49 -23.67
N LEU A 185 2.10 15.88 -22.70
CA LEU A 185 2.74 17.19 -22.65
C LEU A 185 3.76 17.43 -23.78
N ARG A 186 4.30 16.37 -24.40
CA ARG A 186 5.29 16.50 -25.48
C ARG A 186 4.71 17.12 -26.75
N ASN A 187 3.40 17.02 -26.97
CA ASN A 187 2.73 17.50 -28.19
C ASN A 187 2.33 18.98 -28.15
N TYR A 188 2.61 19.69 -27.07
CA TYR A 188 2.25 21.10 -26.93
C TYR A 188 3.34 22.03 -27.46
N ARG A 189 2.93 23.23 -27.83
CA ARG A 189 3.82 24.34 -28.19
C ARG A 189 3.27 25.67 -27.73
N PHE A 190 4.18 26.64 -27.59
CA PHE A 190 3.76 28.04 -27.63
C PHE A 190 3.41 28.44 -29.05
N THR A 191 2.32 29.18 -29.18
CA THR A 191 2.04 29.98 -30.37
C THR A 191 2.07 31.43 -29.98
N ASP A 192 2.17 32.27 -31.00
CA ASP A 192 1.89 33.69 -30.90
C ASP A 192 0.92 33.99 -32.05
N GLU A 193 -0.22 34.61 -31.75
CA GLU A 193 -1.19 35.08 -32.75
C GLU A 193 -0.60 36.13 -33.70
N SER A 194 0.48 36.82 -33.30
CA SER A 194 1.17 37.86 -34.07
C SER A 194 2.09 37.31 -35.17
N GLY A 195 2.38 35.99 -35.16
CA GLY A 195 3.26 35.35 -36.12
C GLY A 195 4.74 35.60 -35.91
N ALA A 196 5.16 36.12 -34.74
CA ALA A 196 6.57 36.18 -34.37
C ALA A 196 7.09 34.77 -34.07
N THR A 197 8.31 34.47 -34.51
CA THR A 197 8.97 33.21 -34.15
C THR A 197 9.45 33.29 -32.71
N TRP A 198 9.32 32.19 -31.95
CA TRP A 198 9.82 32.05 -30.57
C TRP A 198 11.29 32.50 -30.41
N ASP A 199 12.09 32.31 -31.45
CA ASP A 199 13.49 32.77 -31.58
C ASP A 199 13.61 34.30 -31.37
N THR A 200 12.63 35.08 -31.83
CA THR A 200 12.54 36.55 -31.66
C THR A 200 12.22 36.92 -30.21
N PHE A 201 11.40 36.09 -29.55
CA PHE A 201 10.93 36.31 -28.19
C PHE A 201 12.04 36.07 -27.16
N ILE A 202 12.79 34.98 -27.30
CA ILE A 202 13.92 34.67 -26.44
C ILE A 202 15.06 35.67 -26.63
N THR A 203 15.34 36.06 -27.88
CA THR A 203 16.37 37.06 -28.18
C THR A 203 16.03 38.42 -27.59
N ALA A 204 14.75 38.82 -27.64
CA ALA A 204 14.27 40.06 -27.04
C ALA A 204 14.30 40.00 -25.50
N ALA A 205 13.83 38.91 -24.89
CA ALA A 205 13.84 38.73 -23.43
C ALA A 205 15.27 38.70 -22.87
N ALA A 206 16.20 38.01 -23.54
CA ALA A 206 17.61 38.01 -23.18
C ALA A 206 18.21 39.43 -23.27
N THR A 207 17.86 40.18 -24.33
CA THR A 207 18.30 41.57 -24.52
C THR A 207 17.75 42.52 -23.45
N LEU A 208 16.47 42.39 -23.10
CA LEU A 208 15.79 43.20 -22.08
C LEU A 208 16.29 42.92 -20.67
N SER A 209 16.65 41.67 -20.37
CA SER A 209 17.18 41.28 -19.05
C SER A 209 18.62 41.75 -18.78
N GLY A 210 19.33 42.25 -19.79
CA GLY A 210 20.71 42.71 -19.69
C GLY A 210 21.74 41.59 -19.44
N GLN A 211 21.33 40.32 -19.51
CA GLN A 211 22.22 39.18 -19.34
C GLN A 211 22.86 38.80 -20.69
N PRO A 212 24.20 38.67 -20.77
CA PRO A 212 24.85 38.19 -21.97
C PRO A 212 24.53 36.71 -22.20
N THR A 213 24.69 36.28 -23.45
CA THR A 213 24.60 34.91 -24.03
C THR A 213 25.54 33.89 -23.37
N ALA A 214 25.53 33.77 -22.05
CA ALA A 214 26.38 32.85 -21.33
C ALA A 214 25.95 31.42 -21.69
N ALA A 215 26.90 30.64 -22.22
CA ALA A 215 26.68 29.23 -22.43
C ALA A 215 26.32 28.54 -21.09
N PRO A 216 25.51 27.48 -21.13
CA PRO A 216 25.27 26.66 -19.95
C PRO A 216 26.59 26.21 -19.31
N SER A 217 26.65 26.24 -17.98
CA SER A 217 27.87 25.95 -17.23
C SER A 217 27.97 24.48 -16.81
N SER A 218 26.83 23.82 -16.65
CA SER A 218 26.71 22.41 -16.33
C SER A 218 26.95 21.53 -17.56
N SER A 219 27.46 20.31 -17.36
CA SER A 219 27.62 19.34 -18.45
C SER A 219 26.27 18.96 -19.08
N GLY A 220 25.22 18.86 -18.25
CA GLY A 220 23.86 18.57 -18.70
C GLY A 220 23.30 19.69 -19.57
N GLY A 221 23.44 20.95 -19.14
CA GLY A 221 23.02 22.11 -19.94
C GLY A 221 23.83 22.24 -21.24
N GLN A 222 25.13 21.95 -21.22
CA GLN A 222 25.95 21.93 -22.44
C GLN A 222 25.48 20.89 -23.45
N GLN A 223 25.15 19.68 -22.98
CA GLN A 223 24.58 18.64 -23.84
C GLN A 223 23.21 19.06 -24.38
N PHE A 224 22.33 19.59 -23.53
CA PHE A 224 21.02 20.09 -23.93
C PHE A 224 21.11 21.19 -25.00
N SER A 225 22.06 22.12 -24.87
CA SER A 225 22.35 23.12 -25.91
C SER A 225 22.81 22.47 -27.22
N ALA A 226 23.69 21.46 -27.15
CA ALA A 226 24.13 20.73 -28.34
C ALA A 226 22.98 19.98 -29.02
N ASP A 227 22.06 19.40 -28.24
CA ASP A 227 20.87 18.70 -28.75
C ASP A 227 19.91 19.69 -29.43
N LEU A 228 19.69 20.87 -28.85
CA LEU A 228 18.91 21.94 -29.49
C LEU A 228 19.56 22.41 -30.81
N GLN A 229 20.89 22.55 -30.83
CA GLN A 229 21.62 22.87 -32.08
C GLN A 229 21.44 21.77 -33.13
N ALA A 230 21.43 20.49 -32.73
CA ALA A 230 21.17 19.37 -33.61
C ALA A 230 19.72 19.36 -34.15
N ALA A 231 18.76 19.81 -33.35
CA ALA A 231 17.38 20.12 -33.79
C ALA A 231 17.29 21.41 -34.63
N GLY A 232 18.42 22.06 -34.89
CA GLY A 232 18.58 23.15 -35.85
C GLY A 232 18.64 24.54 -35.23
N TYR A 233 18.59 24.69 -33.90
CA TYR A 233 18.64 26.02 -33.27
C TYR A 233 20.00 26.69 -33.53
N PRO A 234 20.05 28.00 -33.83
CA PRO A 234 21.29 28.76 -33.81
C PRO A 234 22.01 28.62 -32.46
N VAL A 235 23.34 28.55 -32.49
CA VAL A 235 24.18 28.33 -31.29
C VAL A 235 23.89 29.32 -30.17
N SER A 236 23.65 30.59 -30.51
CA SER A 236 23.32 31.63 -29.54
C SER A 236 21.99 31.39 -28.84
N GLU A 237 20.97 30.95 -29.57
CA GLU A 237 19.62 30.68 -29.04
C GLU A 237 19.61 29.41 -28.19
N ALA A 238 20.22 28.33 -28.70
CA ALA A 238 20.37 27.08 -27.96
C ALA A 238 21.10 27.28 -26.62
N ASN A 239 22.15 28.12 -26.60
CA ASN A 239 22.85 28.45 -25.36
C ASN A 239 21.99 29.27 -24.38
N ILE A 240 21.20 30.24 -24.86
CA ILE A 240 20.29 31.01 -23.99
C ILE A 240 19.22 30.09 -23.39
N LEU A 241 18.60 29.24 -24.21
CA LEU A 241 17.58 28.29 -23.78
C LEU A 241 18.12 27.32 -22.74
N ALA A 242 19.24 26.68 -23.03
CA ALA A 242 19.87 25.75 -22.09
C ALA A 242 20.33 26.45 -20.81
N LYS A 243 20.84 27.68 -20.89
CA LYS A 243 21.23 28.43 -19.69
C LYS A 243 20.00 28.85 -18.86
N THR A 244 18.90 29.19 -19.51
CA THR A 244 17.63 29.52 -18.82
C THR A 244 17.08 28.29 -18.12
N ALA A 245 17.12 27.11 -18.76
CA ALA A 245 16.75 25.84 -18.15
C ALA A 245 17.65 25.49 -16.94
N GLU A 246 18.96 25.69 -17.09
CA GLU A 246 19.92 25.50 -15.99
C GLU A 246 19.63 26.44 -14.80
N ASP A 247 19.36 27.71 -15.09
CA ASP A 247 19.03 28.71 -14.06
C ASP A 247 17.66 28.46 -13.40
N ALA A 248 16.73 27.85 -14.13
CA ALA A 248 15.45 27.37 -13.61
C ALA A 248 15.59 26.06 -12.79
N GLY A 249 16.80 25.51 -12.71
CA GLY A 249 17.10 24.32 -11.92
C GLY A 249 16.76 23.00 -12.59
N ILE A 250 16.53 22.98 -13.92
CA ILE A 250 16.20 21.75 -14.66
C ILE A 250 17.24 20.66 -14.42
N ASN A 251 16.78 19.51 -13.98
CA ASN A 251 17.56 18.28 -13.98
C ASN A 251 17.66 17.72 -15.42
N PHE A 252 18.75 18.04 -16.11
CA PHE A 252 19.02 17.59 -17.49
C PHE A 252 19.16 16.07 -17.68
N GLY A 253 19.18 15.28 -16.60
CA GLY A 253 19.14 13.82 -16.67
C GLY A 253 17.73 13.21 -16.52
N GLY A 254 16.72 14.04 -16.25
CA GLY A 254 15.35 13.61 -15.98
C GLY A 254 14.40 13.71 -17.17
N VAL A 255 13.16 13.29 -16.94
CA VAL A 255 12.07 13.29 -17.94
C VAL A 255 11.64 14.71 -18.29
N GLY A 256 11.66 15.63 -17.31
CA GLY A 256 11.32 17.04 -17.46
C GLY A 256 12.15 17.74 -18.53
N ALA A 257 13.46 17.48 -18.56
CA ALA A 257 14.35 18.03 -19.59
C ALA A 257 14.00 17.50 -20.99
N SER A 258 13.67 16.22 -21.12
CA SER A 258 13.27 15.63 -22.41
C SER A 258 11.96 16.23 -22.94
N ILE A 259 10.97 16.47 -22.05
CA ILE A 259 9.71 17.08 -22.46
C ILE A 259 9.92 18.56 -22.81
N LEU A 260 10.72 19.28 -22.02
CA LEU A 260 11.09 20.67 -22.34
C LEU A 260 11.76 20.76 -23.72
N PHE A 261 12.64 19.80 -24.06
CA PHE A 261 13.25 19.73 -25.38
C PHE A 261 12.20 19.58 -26.49
N ASP A 262 11.31 18.59 -26.38
CA ASP A 262 10.27 18.34 -27.39
C ASP A 262 9.34 19.54 -27.53
N PHE A 263 8.95 20.12 -26.40
CA PHE A 263 8.14 21.32 -26.32
C PHE A 263 8.78 22.52 -27.05
N LEU A 264 10.08 22.76 -26.84
CA LEU A 264 10.82 23.81 -27.54
C LEU A 264 10.88 23.52 -29.05
N VAL A 265 11.26 22.30 -29.43
CA VAL A 265 11.34 21.88 -30.84
C VAL A 265 9.99 22.02 -31.55
N ASN A 266 8.90 21.63 -30.90
CA ASN A 266 7.53 21.78 -31.41
C ASN A 266 7.13 23.24 -31.59
N THR A 267 7.45 24.07 -30.60
CA THR A 267 7.28 25.53 -30.66
C THR A 267 7.98 26.12 -31.87
N ARG A 268 9.24 25.75 -32.11
CA ARG A 268 10.02 26.27 -33.24
C ARG A 268 9.52 25.78 -34.59
N ASN A 269 9.20 24.50 -34.70
CA ASN A 269 8.76 23.90 -35.97
C ASN A 269 7.30 24.25 -36.28
N GLY A 270 6.58 24.86 -35.34
CA GLY A 270 5.15 25.08 -35.42
C GLY A 270 4.34 23.78 -35.47
N THR A 271 4.90 22.71 -34.90
CA THR A 271 4.27 21.39 -34.79
C THR A 271 3.65 21.24 -33.40
N GLY A 272 2.55 20.49 -33.29
CA GLY A 272 1.84 20.32 -32.01
C GLY A 272 0.68 21.29 -31.78
N GLN A 273 -0.04 21.07 -30.67
CA GLN A 273 -1.22 21.83 -30.26
C GLN A 273 -0.82 23.19 -29.66
N SER A 274 -1.59 24.22 -30.02
CA SER A 274 -1.39 25.62 -29.61
C SER A 274 -2.11 25.90 -28.31
N LEU A 275 -1.36 26.35 -27.29
CA LEU A 275 -1.93 26.73 -25.98
C LEU A 275 -2.85 27.97 -26.03
N GLU A 276 -2.71 28.85 -27.04
CA GLU A 276 -3.51 30.07 -27.17
C GLU A 276 -4.83 29.87 -27.93
N SER A 277 -4.96 28.79 -28.72
CA SER A 277 -6.13 28.56 -29.58
C SER A 277 -7.43 28.21 -28.84
N GLY A 278 -7.46 28.38 -27.51
CA GLY A 278 -8.51 27.85 -26.64
C GLY A 278 -8.48 26.32 -26.54
N ALA A 279 -7.40 25.68 -27.01
CA ALA A 279 -7.16 24.27 -26.75
C ALA A 279 -6.96 24.09 -25.26
N ASP A 280 -7.64 23.11 -24.68
CA ASP A 280 -7.47 22.79 -23.27
C ASP A 280 -6.07 22.15 -23.12
N PRO A 281 -5.13 22.74 -22.34
CA PRO A 281 -3.81 22.16 -22.11
C PRO A 281 -3.86 20.79 -21.42
N LEU A 282 -5.04 20.40 -20.90
CA LEU A 282 -5.30 19.11 -20.31
C LEU A 282 -5.95 18.13 -21.29
N GLU A 283 -6.33 18.54 -22.51
CA GLU A 283 -6.96 17.66 -23.50
C GLU A 283 -6.01 16.49 -23.86
N GLY A 284 -6.43 15.27 -23.53
CA GLY A 284 -5.63 14.06 -23.75
C GLY A 284 -4.53 13.84 -22.72
N ASN A 285 -4.51 14.59 -21.62
CA ASN A 285 -3.65 14.32 -20.47
C ASN A 285 -4.20 13.15 -19.67
N GLN A 286 -3.52 11.99 -19.74
CA GLN A 286 -3.91 10.79 -19.02
C GLN A 286 -3.35 10.73 -17.59
N SER A 287 -2.84 11.85 -17.06
CA SER A 287 -2.46 11.95 -15.65
C SER A 287 -3.70 11.92 -14.78
N GLY A 288 -3.56 11.43 -13.55
CA GLY A 288 -4.66 11.32 -12.61
C GLY A 288 -4.43 10.22 -11.58
N PHE A 289 -5.44 9.43 -11.30
CA PHE A 289 -5.36 8.32 -10.35
C PHE A 289 -5.84 7.03 -10.98
N VAL A 290 -5.13 5.93 -10.76
CA VAL A 290 -5.68 4.59 -10.99
C VAL A 290 -6.13 4.02 -9.66
N ILE A 291 -7.45 3.86 -9.53
CA ILE A 291 -8.06 3.13 -8.43
C ILE A 291 -8.15 1.66 -8.81
N ARG A 292 -7.57 0.82 -7.98
CA ARG A 292 -7.50 -0.62 -8.13
C ARG A 292 -8.06 -1.25 -6.88
N GLY A 293 -8.78 -2.35 -6.99
CA GLY A 293 -9.03 -3.16 -5.82
C GLY A 293 -9.59 -4.53 -6.13
N MET A 294 -9.71 -5.30 -5.07
CA MET A 294 -10.30 -6.62 -5.08
C MET A 294 -11.17 -6.78 -3.85
N SER A 295 -12.40 -7.23 -4.06
CA SER A 295 -13.22 -7.79 -3.00
C SER A 295 -13.24 -9.30 -3.13
N PHE A 296 -13.12 -10.02 -2.03
CA PHE A 296 -13.16 -11.48 -2.06
C PHE A 296 -13.84 -12.08 -0.85
N TYR A 297 -14.50 -13.20 -1.07
CA TYR A 297 -15.02 -14.06 -0.03
C TYR A 297 -14.10 -15.24 0.16
N GLU A 298 -13.80 -15.57 1.41
CA GLU A 298 -12.95 -16.69 1.80
C GLU A 298 -13.74 -17.63 2.71
N VAL A 299 -13.75 -18.92 2.37
CA VAL A 299 -14.13 -20.01 3.28
C VAL A 299 -12.87 -20.80 3.60
N GLY A 300 -12.36 -20.71 4.82
CA GLY A 300 -11.22 -21.49 5.30
C GLY A 300 -11.67 -22.67 6.13
N VAL A 301 -11.08 -23.84 5.90
CA VAL A 301 -11.19 -25.00 6.80
C VAL A 301 -9.80 -25.34 7.30
N SER A 302 -9.62 -25.23 8.62
CA SER A 302 -8.34 -25.40 9.30
C SER A 302 -8.39 -26.61 10.22
N TYR A 303 -7.35 -27.42 10.21
CA TYR A 303 -7.16 -28.48 11.20
C TYR A 303 -5.78 -28.37 11.80
N GLY A 304 -5.69 -28.46 13.12
CA GLY A 304 -4.45 -28.42 13.87
C GLY A 304 -4.41 -29.56 14.89
N MET A 305 -3.21 -30.09 15.13
CA MET A 305 -3.01 -31.12 16.14
C MET A 305 -1.62 -31.02 16.79
N PRO A 306 -1.49 -31.41 18.06
CA PRO A 306 -0.19 -31.67 18.66
C PRO A 306 0.45 -32.90 18.03
N LEU A 307 1.77 -32.87 17.91
CA LEU A 307 2.58 -34.00 17.47
C LEU A 307 3.24 -34.63 18.70
N PRO A 308 2.84 -35.85 19.10
CA PRO A 308 3.47 -36.56 20.21
C PRO A 308 4.82 -37.13 19.76
N ILE A 309 5.87 -36.32 19.86
CA ILE A 309 7.23 -36.74 19.50
C ILE A 309 7.91 -37.30 20.76
N PRO A 310 8.49 -38.53 20.74
CA PRO A 310 8.98 -39.21 21.95
C PRO A 310 9.97 -38.42 22.84
N VAL A 311 10.69 -37.45 22.28
CA VAL A 311 11.72 -36.66 22.99
C VAL A 311 11.19 -35.30 23.47
N VAL A 312 10.18 -34.74 22.80
CA VAL A 312 9.65 -33.40 23.10
C VAL A 312 8.16 -33.42 23.46
N GLY A 313 7.58 -34.61 23.67
CA GLY A 313 6.16 -34.77 23.99
C GLY A 313 5.27 -34.02 23.01
N ASP A 314 4.31 -33.29 23.55
CA ASP A 314 3.33 -32.49 22.80
C ASP A 314 3.77 -31.02 22.61
N TRP A 315 5.07 -30.74 22.73
CA TRP A 315 5.58 -29.37 22.60
C TRP A 315 5.45 -28.81 21.19
N LEU A 316 5.19 -29.66 20.19
CA LEU A 316 5.05 -29.24 18.81
C LEU A 316 3.61 -29.42 18.37
N SER A 317 3.02 -28.39 17.80
CA SER A 317 1.73 -28.47 17.10
C SER A 317 1.92 -28.09 15.64
N ILE A 318 1.18 -28.74 14.76
CA ILE A 318 1.12 -28.43 13.34
C ILE A 318 -0.32 -28.16 12.94
N GLY A 319 -0.51 -27.40 11.87
CA GLY A 319 -1.82 -27.25 11.26
C GLY A 319 -1.75 -26.93 9.78
N ALA A 320 -2.86 -27.17 9.11
CA ALA A 320 -3.06 -26.82 7.71
C ALA A 320 -4.44 -26.17 7.52
N THR A 321 -4.51 -25.22 6.58
CA THR A 321 -5.78 -24.64 6.11
C THR A 321 -5.92 -24.87 4.61
N VAL A 322 -7.11 -25.27 4.18
CA VAL A 322 -7.55 -25.14 2.78
C VAL A 322 -8.55 -23.99 2.72
N ARG A 323 -8.30 -23.02 1.85
CA ARG A 323 -9.14 -21.84 1.64
C ARG A 323 -9.78 -21.87 0.28
N PHE A 324 -11.08 -21.66 0.23
CA PHE A 324 -11.83 -21.46 -1.00
C PHE A 324 -12.09 -19.96 -1.16
N ILE A 325 -11.62 -19.37 -2.24
CA ILE A 325 -11.61 -17.93 -2.43
C ILE A 325 -12.39 -17.60 -3.69
N GLN A 326 -13.42 -16.77 -3.56
CA GLN A 326 -14.11 -16.17 -4.69
C GLN A 326 -13.82 -14.68 -4.69
N ALA A 327 -13.14 -14.19 -5.72
CA ALA A 327 -12.73 -12.79 -5.81
C ALA A 327 -13.42 -12.07 -6.98
N TYR A 328 -13.58 -10.77 -6.81
CA TYR A 328 -13.97 -9.79 -7.81
C TYR A 328 -12.92 -8.67 -7.80
N THR A 329 -12.40 -8.35 -8.97
CA THR A 329 -11.37 -7.32 -9.16
C THR A 329 -11.94 -6.14 -9.93
N PHE A 330 -11.51 -4.93 -9.62
CA PHE A 330 -11.90 -3.71 -10.34
C PHE A 330 -10.70 -2.78 -10.54
N SER A 331 -10.65 -2.13 -11.68
CA SER A 331 -9.71 -1.06 -12.00
C SER A 331 -10.47 0.10 -12.62
N HIS A 332 -10.14 1.32 -12.21
CA HIS A 332 -10.75 2.54 -12.71
C HIS A 332 -9.72 3.66 -12.78
N THR A 333 -9.77 4.46 -13.83
CA THR A 333 -8.91 5.62 -14.02
C THR A 333 -9.72 6.89 -13.80
N LEU A 334 -9.16 7.78 -13.02
CA LEU A 334 -9.64 9.13 -12.74
C LEU A 334 -8.67 10.10 -13.39
N PHE A 335 -8.91 10.54 -14.62
CA PHE A 335 -8.02 11.48 -15.27
C PHE A 335 -8.25 12.90 -14.77
N VAL A 336 -7.20 13.72 -14.75
CA VAL A 336 -7.27 15.13 -14.36
C VAL A 336 -8.24 15.90 -15.26
N GLU A 337 -8.33 15.55 -16.55
CA GLU A 337 -9.30 16.13 -17.49
C GLU A 337 -10.77 15.86 -17.07
N ASP A 338 -11.02 14.76 -16.35
CA ASP A 338 -12.35 14.38 -15.84
C ASP A 338 -12.62 14.91 -14.41
N MET A 339 -11.65 15.56 -13.76
CA MET A 339 -11.80 16.06 -12.37
C MET A 339 -12.53 17.41 -12.28
N ASP A 340 -13.55 17.64 -13.12
CA ASP A 340 -14.45 18.78 -12.97
C ASP A 340 -15.37 18.61 -11.74
N SER A 341 -16.14 19.64 -11.38
CA SER A 341 -16.95 19.64 -10.14
C SER A 341 -17.98 18.51 -10.07
N ASN A 342 -18.36 17.90 -11.20
CA ASN A 342 -19.31 16.79 -11.26
C ASN A 342 -18.62 15.44 -11.51
N GLY A 343 -17.46 15.42 -12.19
CA GLY A 343 -16.76 14.19 -12.56
C GLY A 343 -16.19 13.42 -11.37
N VAL A 344 -15.80 14.10 -10.29
CA VAL A 344 -15.42 13.43 -9.03
C VAL A 344 -16.64 12.78 -8.36
N GLU A 345 -17.79 13.46 -8.34
CA GLU A 345 -19.03 12.92 -7.77
C GLU A 345 -19.53 11.71 -8.58
N ASP A 346 -19.56 11.84 -9.91
CA ASP A 346 -19.95 10.78 -10.83
C ASP A 346 -19.00 9.58 -10.74
N THR A 347 -17.69 9.81 -10.60
CA THR A 347 -16.73 8.72 -10.45
C THR A 347 -16.84 8.04 -9.09
N LEU A 348 -17.05 8.78 -8.00
CA LEU A 348 -17.29 8.19 -6.69
C LEU A 348 -18.62 7.41 -6.66
N ALA A 349 -19.64 7.89 -7.37
CA ALA A 349 -20.90 7.17 -7.55
C ALA A 349 -20.69 5.86 -8.35
N ASN A 350 -19.99 5.93 -9.48
CA ASN A 350 -19.65 4.76 -10.31
C ASN A 350 -18.77 3.75 -9.55
N LEU A 351 -17.79 4.23 -8.78
CA LEU A 351 -16.97 3.39 -7.91
C LEU A 351 -17.83 2.75 -6.82
N GLY A 352 -18.76 3.51 -6.23
CA GLY A 352 -19.72 3.00 -5.25
C GLY A 352 -20.62 1.90 -5.84
N GLU A 353 -21.10 2.07 -7.07
CA GLU A 353 -21.88 1.06 -7.79
C GLU A 353 -21.04 -0.18 -8.10
N GLN A 354 -19.82 -0.03 -8.61
CA GLN A 354 -18.92 -1.17 -8.88
C GLN A 354 -18.51 -1.93 -7.62
N VAL A 355 -18.24 -1.21 -6.53
CA VAL A 355 -17.96 -1.81 -5.22
C VAL A 355 -19.21 -2.55 -4.72
N SER A 356 -20.40 -1.97 -4.89
CA SER A 356 -21.67 -2.65 -4.56
C SER A 356 -21.91 -3.89 -5.43
N ASP A 357 -21.63 -3.84 -6.73
CA ASP A 357 -21.74 -4.97 -7.64
C ASP A 357 -20.72 -6.07 -7.31
N ALA A 358 -19.50 -5.69 -6.92
CA ALA A 358 -18.48 -6.59 -6.39
C ALA A 358 -18.98 -7.34 -5.16
N TYR A 359 -19.57 -6.62 -4.19
CA TYR A 359 -20.15 -7.20 -2.98
C TYR A 359 -21.39 -8.05 -3.26
N THR A 360 -22.12 -7.81 -4.36
CA THR A 360 -23.27 -8.64 -4.75
C THR A 360 -22.92 -9.77 -5.72
N LEU A 361 -21.62 -9.97 -6.02
CA LEU A 361 -21.11 -10.97 -6.97
C LEU A 361 -21.75 -10.85 -8.36
N LYS A 362 -22.17 -9.65 -8.75
CA LYS A 362 -22.75 -9.39 -10.07
C LYS A 362 -21.62 -9.00 -11.03
N GLY A 363 -21.19 -9.94 -11.87
CA GLY A 363 -20.26 -9.65 -12.96
C GLY A 363 -19.51 -10.88 -13.50
N ASP A 364 -19.09 -10.79 -14.76
CA ASP A 364 -18.32 -11.84 -15.47
C ASP A 364 -16.88 -11.99 -14.94
N ALA A 365 -16.43 -11.08 -14.07
CA ALA A 365 -15.09 -11.07 -13.48
C ALA A 365 -14.94 -11.93 -12.20
N SER A 366 -16.01 -12.54 -11.68
CA SER A 366 -15.90 -13.38 -10.47
C SER A 366 -15.11 -14.66 -10.75
N ARG A 367 -14.07 -14.94 -9.95
CA ARG A 367 -13.20 -16.10 -10.14
C ARG A 367 -12.94 -16.83 -8.85
N PHE A 368 -13.00 -18.15 -8.94
CA PHE A 368 -12.76 -19.07 -7.84
C PHE A 368 -11.33 -19.59 -7.88
N ASN A 369 -10.67 -19.60 -6.72
CA ASN A 369 -9.37 -20.24 -6.54
C ASN A 369 -9.27 -20.90 -5.16
N VAL A 370 -8.23 -21.68 -4.95
CA VAL A 370 -7.96 -22.39 -3.69
C VAL A 370 -6.63 -21.91 -3.12
N GLY A 371 -6.58 -21.59 -1.83
CA GLY A 371 -5.36 -21.28 -1.09
C GLY A 371 -4.98 -22.38 -0.11
N VAL A 372 -3.68 -22.55 0.15
CA VAL A 372 -3.16 -23.50 1.15
C VAL A 372 -2.24 -22.79 2.12
N ASP A 373 -2.49 -22.99 3.41
CA ASP A 373 -1.66 -22.46 4.50
C ASP A 373 -1.16 -23.60 5.38
N LEU A 374 0.04 -23.44 5.95
CA LEU A 374 0.65 -24.37 6.91
C LEU A 374 1.20 -23.60 8.09
N GLY A 375 1.10 -24.19 9.27
CA GLY A 375 1.53 -23.59 10.53
C GLY A 375 2.22 -24.60 11.42
N ILE A 376 3.20 -24.11 12.18
CA ILE A 376 3.90 -24.88 13.20
C ILE A 376 4.02 -23.99 14.44
N THR A 377 3.74 -24.56 15.60
CA THR A 377 3.83 -23.88 16.90
C THR A 377 4.62 -24.76 17.87
N PHE A 378 5.66 -24.21 18.48
CA PHE A 378 6.47 -24.84 19.51
C PHE A 378 6.21 -24.20 20.88
N THR A 379 5.80 -25.01 21.85
CA THR A 379 5.40 -24.64 23.21
C THR A 379 6.09 -25.54 24.22
N PRO A 380 7.32 -25.21 24.67
CA PRO A 380 8.06 -26.06 25.59
C PRO A 380 7.40 -26.06 26.98
N GLN A 381 7.18 -27.24 27.56
CA GLN A 381 6.61 -27.38 28.91
C GLN A 381 7.70 -27.44 30.00
N LEU A 382 8.67 -26.53 29.97
CA LEU A 382 9.67 -26.43 31.02
C LEU A 382 9.17 -25.46 32.11
N PRO A 383 9.30 -25.76 33.42
CA PRO A 383 8.67 -24.96 34.50
C PRO A 383 8.98 -23.46 34.55
N ILE A 384 9.99 -22.99 33.81
CA ILE A 384 10.43 -21.57 33.78
C ILE A 384 9.94 -20.87 32.50
N ILE A 385 9.57 -21.63 31.47
CA ILE A 385 9.17 -21.13 30.14
C ILE A 385 7.94 -21.87 29.61
N ASP A 386 7.08 -22.34 30.51
CA ASP A 386 5.91 -23.16 30.22
C ASP A 386 4.81 -22.42 29.47
N THR A 387 4.88 -21.08 29.42
CA THR A 387 4.00 -20.22 28.61
C THR A 387 4.67 -19.66 27.33
N LEU A 388 5.90 -20.07 27.04
CA LEU A 388 6.58 -19.68 25.80
C LEU A 388 5.89 -20.34 24.61
N ALA A 389 5.65 -19.56 23.56
CA ALA A 389 5.25 -20.08 22.26
C ALA A 389 6.15 -19.47 21.18
N ILE A 390 6.57 -20.29 20.23
CA ILE A 390 7.30 -19.88 19.02
C ILE A 390 6.54 -20.43 17.83
N THR A 391 6.30 -19.62 16.81
CA THR A 391 5.48 -19.98 15.66
C THR A 391 6.21 -19.72 14.37
N LEU A 392 5.95 -20.57 13.38
CA LEU A 392 6.30 -20.36 11.98
C LEU A 392 5.05 -20.67 11.16
N VAL A 393 4.67 -19.74 10.29
CA VAL A 393 3.53 -19.91 9.39
C VAL A 393 3.92 -19.59 7.97
N GLY A 394 3.36 -20.35 7.04
CA GLY A 394 3.37 -20.08 5.62
C GLY A 394 1.94 -20.00 5.09
N ARG A 395 1.54 -18.88 4.48
CA ARG A 395 0.21 -18.67 3.91
C ARG A 395 0.28 -18.58 2.39
N ASN A 396 -0.82 -18.90 1.70
CA ASN A 396 -0.93 -18.86 0.25
C ASN A 396 0.22 -19.62 -0.44
N LEU A 397 0.62 -20.76 0.11
CA LEU A 397 1.82 -21.49 -0.35
C LEU A 397 1.77 -21.91 -1.82
N ASN A 398 0.55 -22.03 -2.36
CA ASN A 398 0.30 -22.37 -3.75
C ASN A 398 0.04 -21.14 -4.66
N GLY A 399 0.08 -19.93 -4.11
CA GLY A 399 -0.01 -18.68 -4.88
C GLY A 399 -1.31 -18.49 -5.66
N PRO A 400 -2.50 -18.43 -5.04
CA PRO A 400 -3.74 -18.29 -5.82
C PRO A 400 -3.77 -16.96 -6.58
N GLU A 401 -4.23 -17.03 -7.82
CA GLU A 401 -4.27 -15.92 -8.78
C GLU A 401 -5.70 -15.66 -9.25
N PHE A 402 -6.02 -14.39 -9.47
CA PHE A 402 -7.32 -13.90 -9.93
C PHE A 402 -7.09 -13.02 -11.14
N ARG A 403 -7.84 -13.21 -12.23
CA ARG A 403 -7.62 -12.33 -13.39
C ARG A 403 -8.15 -10.94 -13.11
N TRP A 404 -7.41 -10.00 -13.64
CA TRP A 404 -7.60 -8.57 -13.57
C TRP A 404 -7.90 -8.05 -14.97
N ASP A 405 -8.94 -7.24 -15.09
CA ASP A 405 -9.25 -6.51 -16.32
C ASP A 405 -8.74 -5.08 -16.15
N PRO A 406 -7.54 -4.77 -16.68
CA PRO A 406 -6.89 -3.49 -16.44
C PRO A 406 -7.63 -2.34 -17.11
N ALA A 407 -7.77 -1.22 -16.39
CA ALA A 407 -8.31 0.02 -16.97
C ALA A 407 -7.25 0.77 -17.79
N TYR A 408 -5.97 0.58 -17.45
CA TYR A 408 -4.82 1.23 -18.08
C TYR A 408 -3.81 0.19 -18.60
N GLY A 409 -3.28 0.41 -19.81
CA GLY A 409 -2.58 -0.63 -20.60
C GLY A 409 -1.32 -1.26 -19.97
N ASN A 410 -0.72 -0.62 -18.97
CA ASN A 410 0.49 -1.09 -18.28
C ASN A 410 0.21 -1.88 -16.99
N GLU A 411 -1.05 -2.09 -16.63
CA GLU A 411 -1.45 -2.83 -15.43
C GLU A 411 -1.26 -4.36 -15.56
N PRO A 412 -1.07 -5.08 -14.44
CA PRO A 412 -1.01 -6.53 -14.44
C PRO A 412 -2.35 -7.14 -14.87
N LYS A 413 -2.32 -8.27 -15.56
CA LYS A 413 -3.55 -9.01 -15.97
C LYS A 413 -4.03 -10.02 -14.92
N LEU A 414 -3.27 -10.17 -13.85
CA LEU A 414 -3.53 -11.10 -12.76
C LEU A 414 -3.18 -10.38 -11.46
N ILE A 415 -4.02 -10.52 -10.45
CA ILE A 415 -3.66 -10.29 -9.05
C ILE A 415 -3.30 -11.63 -8.44
N ARG A 416 -2.18 -11.67 -7.74
CA ARG A 416 -1.67 -12.86 -7.07
C ARG A 416 -1.62 -12.67 -5.56
N PHE A 417 -2.04 -13.71 -4.83
CA PHE A 417 -1.70 -13.84 -3.42
C PHE A 417 -0.45 -14.68 -3.28
N ASP A 418 0.69 -14.05 -3.04
CA ASP A 418 1.96 -14.75 -2.90
C ASP A 418 2.03 -15.57 -1.62
N PRO A 419 2.90 -16.59 -1.64
CA PRO A 419 3.41 -17.20 -0.43
C PRO A 419 3.96 -16.15 0.55
N GLN A 420 3.40 -16.12 1.75
CA GLN A 420 3.85 -15.26 2.85
C GLN A 420 4.35 -16.12 4.00
N PHE A 421 5.49 -15.76 4.59
CA PHE A 421 6.07 -16.47 5.72
C PHE A 421 6.25 -15.53 6.89
N ALA A 422 5.81 -15.94 8.08
CA ALA A 422 6.00 -15.17 9.30
C ALA A 422 6.48 -16.07 10.44
N MET A 423 7.31 -15.49 11.31
CA MET A 423 7.78 -16.14 12.52
C MET A 423 7.54 -15.21 13.70
N GLY A 424 7.08 -15.77 14.81
CA GLY A 424 6.83 -14.99 16.02
C GLY A 424 7.08 -15.77 17.30
N ALA A 425 7.24 -15.04 18.40
CA ALA A 425 7.37 -15.60 19.72
C ALA A 425 6.53 -14.80 20.73
N SER A 426 5.92 -15.49 21.68
CA SER A 426 5.19 -14.88 22.78
C SER A 426 5.52 -15.53 24.11
N TYR A 427 5.46 -14.75 25.18
CA TYR A 427 5.67 -15.23 26.53
C TYR A 427 4.72 -14.54 27.50
N THR A 428 4.08 -15.31 28.38
CA THR A 428 3.08 -14.81 29.32
C THR A 428 3.57 -14.95 30.76
N LEU A 429 3.74 -13.81 31.43
CA LEU A 429 4.07 -13.72 32.85
C LEU A 429 2.81 -13.72 33.71
N PHE A 430 2.94 -14.13 34.97
CA PHE A 430 1.91 -13.99 36.02
C PHE A 430 0.57 -14.68 35.74
N ASP A 431 0.55 -15.60 34.77
CA ASP A 431 -0.62 -16.41 34.46
C ASP A 431 -1.08 -17.23 35.67
N SER A 432 -0.12 -17.79 36.41
CA SER A 432 -0.37 -18.60 37.62
C SER A 432 -1.06 -17.86 38.78
N ILE A 433 -1.08 -16.51 38.76
CA ILE A 433 -1.77 -15.68 39.76
C ILE A 433 -2.99 -14.95 39.19
N GLY A 434 -3.43 -15.32 37.97
CA GLY A 434 -4.61 -14.74 37.32
C GLY A 434 -4.44 -13.33 36.76
N LEU A 435 -3.19 -12.87 36.59
CA LEU A 435 -2.86 -11.54 36.08
C LEU A 435 -1.97 -11.62 34.83
N PRO A 436 -2.38 -12.34 33.77
CA PRO A 436 -1.51 -12.65 32.65
C PRO A 436 -1.03 -11.37 31.96
N LEU A 437 0.29 -11.26 31.82
CA LEU A 437 0.99 -10.21 31.09
C LEU A 437 1.75 -10.85 29.93
N THR A 438 1.23 -10.71 28.72
CA THR A 438 1.77 -11.33 27.51
C THR A 438 2.62 -10.35 26.73
N PHE A 439 3.84 -10.76 26.39
CA PHE A 439 4.72 -10.08 25.43
C PHE A 439 4.74 -10.88 24.14
N ALA A 440 4.71 -10.20 23.00
CA ALA A 440 4.86 -10.85 21.71
C ALA A 440 5.65 -10.01 20.72
N VAL A 441 6.36 -10.72 19.84
CA VAL A 441 7.07 -10.16 18.69
C VAL A 441 6.89 -11.07 17.49
N GLU A 442 6.73 -10.49 16.31
CA GLU A 442 6.55 -11.21 15.05
C GLU A 442 7.25 -10.48 13.92
N GLY A 443 7.80 -11.23 12.97
CA GLY A 443 8.44 -10.70 11.78
C GLY A 443 8.05 -11.49 10.54
N GLU A 444 7.75 -10.78 9.46
CA GLU A 444 7.59 -11.35 8.13
C GLU A 444 8.97 -11.67 7.54
N LEU A 445 9.12 -12.90 7.07
CA LEU A 445 10.39 -13.44 6.62
C LEU A 445 10.71 -13.10 5.16
N ASN A 446 9.70 -12.71 4.38
CA ASN A 446 9.86 -12.32 2.98
C ASN A 446 9.17 -10.99 2.68
N ARG A 447 9.72 -10.27 1.71
CA ARG A 447 9.12 -9.07 1.13
C ARG A 447 8.01 -9.46 0.16
N ILE A 448 6.92 -8.73 0.23
CA ILE A 448 5.70 -8.93 -0.54
C ILE A 448 5.40 -7.61 -1.29
N SER A 449 4.92 -7.68 -2.53
CA SER A 449 4.73 -6.49 -3.40
C SER A 449 3.28 -6.34 -3.86
N SER A 450 2.57 -5.28 -3.53
CA SER A 450 1.16 -5.16 -3.90
C SER A 450 0.98 -5.07 -5.42
N ASP A 451 0.02 -5.83 -5.96
CA ASP A 451 -0.44 -5.71 -7.35
C ASP A 451 -1.49 -4.59 -7.47
N VAL A 452 -2.21 -4.33 -6.37
CA VAL A 452 -3.23 -3.29 -6.23
C VAL A 452 -2.60 -1.89 -6.14
N LEU A 453 -1.52 -1.72 -5.38
CA LEU A 453 -0.79 -0.46 -5.28
C LEU A 453 0.65 -0.64 -5.75
N PRO A 454 1.04 -0.11 -6.95
CA PRO A 454 2.40 -0.22 -7.47
C PRO A 454 3.43 0.29 -6.47
N ARG A 455 4.64 -0.30 -6.47
CA ARG A 455 5.77 0.07 -5.58
C ARG A 455 5.51 -0.08 -4.08
N TYR A 456 4.27 -0.37 -3.67
CA TYR A 456 3.98 -0.69 -2.30
C TYR A 456 4.48 -2.09 -1.98
N HIS A 457 5.37 -2.18 -1.00
CA HIS A 457 5.92 -3.44 -0.55
C HIS A 457 5.73 -3.60 0.95
N THR A 458 5.39 -4.80 1.39
CA THR A 458 5.22 -5.12 2.80
C THR A 458 6.24 -6.12 3.27
N GLN A 459 6.85 -5.81 4.41
CA GLN A 459 7.56 -6.74 5.26
C GLN A 459 7.53 -6.15 6.67
N PHE A 460 6.73 -6.69 7.56
CA PHE A 460 6.52 -6.08 8.88
C PHE A 460 7.38 -6.70 9.98
N ILE A 461 7.83 -5.86 10.90
CA ILE A 461 8.23 -6.25 12.26
C ILE A 461 7.21 -5.66 13.22
N ARG A 462 6.65 -6.51 14.08
CA ARG A 462 5.47 -6.24 14.90
C ARG A 462 5.73 -6.69 16.34
N GLY A 463 5.12 -6.02 17.30
CA GLY A 463 5.15 -6.49 18.68
C GLY A 463 4.16 -5.76 19.58
N GLY A 464 3.91 -6.35 20.75
CA GLY A 464 2.94 -5.81 21.69
C GLY A 464 3.00 -6.43 23.07
N ILE A 465 2.28 -5.77 23.97
CA ILE A 465 2.09 -6.17 25.37
C ILE A 465 0.59 -6.19 25.63
N GLY A 466 0.11 -7.29 26.22
CA GLY A 466 -1.29 -7.47 26.59
C GLY A 466 -1.42 -7.82 28.06
N TRP A 467 -2.35 -7.18 28.76
CA TRP A 467 -2.72 -7.50 30.14
C TRP A 467 -4.20 -7.89 30.19
N GLU A 468 -4.48 -9.12 30.57
CA GLU A 468 -5.81 -9.75 30.38
C GLU A 468 -6.31 -10.47 31.64
N PRO A 469 -6.48 -9.75 32.78
CA PRO A 469 -6.97 -10.37 34.01
C PRO A 469 -8.41 -10.90 33.88
N SER A 470 -8.68 -12.00 34.57
CA SER A 470 -10.03 -12.60 34.65
C SER A 470 -10.37 -13.04 36.08
N PHE A 471 -11.62 -12.80 36.48
CA PHE A 471 -12.15 -13.03 37.82
C PHE A 471 -13.60 -13.53 37.74
N GLY A 472 -13.82 -14.82 38.02
CA GLY A 472 -15.17 -15.36 38.23
C GLY A 472 -16.14 -15.09 37.07
N GLY A 473 -15.66 -15.28 35.83
CA GLY A 473 -16.44 -15.05 34.61
C GLY A 473 -16.45 -13.60 34.12
N PHE A 474 -15.91 -12.63 34.86
CA PHE A 474 -15.62 -11.31 34.31
C PHE A 474 -14.15 -11.24 33.89
N GLY A 475 -13.84 -10.66 32.73
CA GLY A 475 -12.48 -10.38 32.31
C GLY A 475 -12.40 -9.06 31.58
N PHE A 476 -11.23 -8.42 31.62
CA PHE A 476 -10.94 -7.28 30.76
C PHE A 476 -9.53 -7.40 30.21
N GLY A 477 -9.31 -6.83 29.04
CA GLY A 477 -8.03 -6.84 28.35
C GLY A 477 -7.61 -5.43 27.97
N LEU A 478 -6.36 -5.08 28.26
CA LEU A 478 -5.71 -3.87 27.74
C LEU A 478 -4.48 -4.28 26.95
N ARG A 479 -4.35 -3.72 25.74
CA ARG A 479 -3.30 -4.08 24.80
C ARG A 479 -2.69 -2.82 24.20
N ILE A 480 -1.37 -2.84 24.10
CA ILE A 480 -0.61 -1.82 23.38
C ILE A 480 0.42 -2.52 22.51
N GLY A 481 0.77 -1.90 21.39
CA GLY A 481 1.78 -2.45 20.51
C GLY A 481 2.20 -1.45 19.45
N GLY A 482 2.91 -1.97 18.48
CA GLY A 482 3.28 -1.22 17.30
C GLY A 482 4.00 -2.08 16.28
N PHE A 483 4.17 -1.51 15.10
CA PHE A 483 4.85 -2.16 14.01
C PHE A 483 5.49 -1.15 13.05
N LYS A 484 6.43 -1.66 12.25
CA LYS A 484 7.06 -0.93 11.14
C LYS A 484 7.12 -1.86 9.94
N ASN A 485 6.70 -1.33 8.80
CA ASN A 485 7.02 -1.93 7.51
C ASN A 485 8.48 -1.63 7.20
N ILE A 486 9.32 -2.65 7.12
CA ILE A 486 10.74 -2.52 6.78
C ILE A 486 10.99 -2.61 5.27
N ALA A 487 9.98 -3.02 4.49
CA ALA A 487 10.06 -3.02 3.02
C ALA A 487 9.72 -1.67 2.38
N ASP A 488 9.16 -0.75 3.17
CA ASP A 488 8.83 0.62 2.78
C ASP A 488 9.57 1.60 3.71
N ALA A 489 10.60 2.24 3.17
CA ALA A 489 11.44 3.16 3.92
C ALA A 489 10.65 4.38 4.42
N GLY A 490 9.71 4.90 3.62
CA GLY A 490 8.92 6.09 3.91
C GLY A 490 7.86 5.88 4.99
N GLN A 491 7.31 4.66 5.12
CA GLN A 491 6.21 4.40 6.05
C GLN A 491 6.64 4.51 7.53
N ALA A 492 6.20 5.52 8.27
CA ALA A 492 6.54 5.66 9.68
C ALA A 492 6.08 4.50 10.58
N PHE A 493 6.65 4.44 11.79
CA PHE A 493 6.24 3.49 12.82
C PHE A 493 4.76 3.71 13.18
N THR A 494 4.01 2.62 13.36
CA THR A 494 2.59 2.65 13.71
C THR A 494 2.41 2.17 15.15
N LEU A 495 1.67 2.95 15.95
CA LEU A 495 1.25 2.55 17.30
C LEU A 495 -0.12 1.89 17.26
N THR A 496 -0.32 0.94 18.16
CA THR A 496 -1.59 0.23 18.30
C THR A 496 -2.07 0.20 19.73
N ALA A 497 -3.39 0.19 19.91
CA ALA A 497 -4.04 0.01 21.20
C ALA A 497 -5.27 -0.87 21.04
N GLY A 498 -5.62 -1.62 22.07
CA GLY A 498 -6.82 -2.44 22.07
C GLY A 498 -7.40 -2.64 23.46
N ALA A 499 -8.70 -2.86 23.49
CA ALA A 499 -9.44 -3.14 24.71
C ALA A 499 -10.37 -4.34 24.49
N GLY A 500 -10.52 -5.16 25.52
CA GLY A 500 -11.41 -6.32 25.53
C GLY A 500 -12.23 -6.40 26.80
N LEU A 501 -13.45 -6.91 26.70
CA LEU A 501 -14.33 -7.22 27.82
C LEU A 501 -14.85 -8.64 27.63
N LYS A 502 -14.73 -9.48 28.67
CA LYS A 502 -15.27 -10.83 28.72
C LYS A 502 -16.31 -10.94 29.83
N LEU A 503 -17.49 -11.43 29.49
CA LEU A 503 -18.63 -11.66 30.37
C LEU A 503 -19.12 -13.09 30.17
N TRP A 504 -18.64 -13.96 31.05
CA TRP A 504 -18.82 -15.41 31.05
C TRP A 504 -18.28 -16.01 29.76
N PHE A 505 -19.18 -16.45 28.89
CA PHE A 505 -18.88 -16.99 27.59
C PHE A 505 -18.90 -15.91 26.50
N PHE A 506 -19.35 -14.67 26.73
CA PHE A 506 -19.30 -13.62 25.72
C PHE A 506 -18.03 -12.78 25.81
N HIS A 507 -17.52 -12.32 24.67
CA HIS A 507 -16.47 -11.29 24.62
C HIS A 507 -16.73 -10.22 23.57
N LEU A 508 -16.31 -9.00 23.88
CA LEU A 508 -16.25 -7.87 22.97
C LEU A 508 -14.82 -7.34 22.96
N GLU A 509 -14.25 -7.17 21.79
CA GLU A 509 -12.90 -6.65 21.61
C GLU A 509 -12.87 -5.54 20.58
N THR A 510 -11.94 -4.61 20.78
CA THR A 510 -11.70 -3.47 19.90
C THR A 510 -10.21 -3.24 19.74
N GLY A 511 -9.81 -2.78 18.55
CA GLY A 511 -8.44 -2.45 18.20
C GLY A 511 -8.37 -1.16 17.39
N LEU A 512 -7.30 -0.39 17.60
CA LEU A 512 -7.01 0.86 16.92
C LEU A 512 -5.53 0.88 16.52
N GLN A 513 -5.24 1.41 15.33
CA GLN A 513 -3.87 1.67 14.86
C GLN A 513 -3.76 3.11 14.37
N VAL A 514 -2.65 3.78 14.68
CA VAL A 514 -2.35 5.15 14.23
C VAL A 514 -0.86 5.28 13.90
N GLY A 515 -0.55 5.73 12.69
CA GLY A 515 0.81 6.06 12.24
C GLY A 515 1.35 7.25 13.01
N LEU A 516 2.65 7.22 13.37
CA LEU A 516 3.31 8.32 14.09
C LEU A 516 3.61 9.53 13.20
N ASP A 517 3.61 9.33 11.89
CA ASP A 517 3.79 10.39 10.92
C ASP A 517 2.45 10.75 10.27
N ASN A 518 2.39 11.97 9.75
CA ASN A 518 1.19 12.50 9.16
C ASN A 518 1.40 12.83 7.69
N GLN A 519 0.39 12.48 6.90
CA GLN A 519 0.23 12.99 5.57
C GLN A 519 -0.44 14.37 5.66
N LYS A 520 0.13 15.31 4.94
CA LYS A 520 -0.51 16.59 4.65
C LYS A 520 -1.27 16.48 3.33
N PHE A 521 -2.43 17.11 3.27
CA PHE A 521 -3.32 17.04 2.12
C PHE A 521 -4.01 18.38 1.89
N GLY A 522 -3.82 18.94 0.69
CA GLY A 522 -4.47 20.18 0.24
C GLY A 522 -3.46 21.30 -0.02
N THR A 523 -3.94 22.39 -0.63
CA THR A 523 -3.13 23.58 -0.93
C THR A 523 -2.60 24.24 0.35
N ASP A 524 -1.54 25.05 0.24
CA ASP A 524 -0.90 25.74 1.37
C ASP A 524 -1.89 26.57 2.23
N GLY A 525 -3.00 27.04 1.64
CA GLY A 525 -4.04 27.80 2.34
C GLY A 525 -5.09 26.97 3.10
N ASP A 526 -5.24 25.67 2.82
CA ASP A 526 -6.24 24.78 3.44
C ASP A 526 -5.70 23.34 3.64
N ASN A 527 -4.44 23.24 4.07
CA ASN A 527 -3.79 21.94 4.26
C ASN A 527 -4.35 21.22 5.51
N ARG A 528 -4.81 19.98 5.31
CA ARG A 528 -5.29 19.07 6.35
C ARG A 528 -4.24 18.02 6.67
N VAL A 529 -4.07 17.76 7.96
CA VAL A 529 -3.11 16.77 8.46
C VAL A 529 -3.87 15.52 8.88
N ILE A 530 -3.54 14.38 8.27
CA ILE A 530 -4.11 13.06 8.56
C ILE A 530 -3.00 12.06 8.87
N PRO A 531 -3.22 11.07 9.75
CA PRO A 531 -2.19 10.09 10.04
C PRO A 531 -1.88 9.25 8.80
N HIS A 532 -0.60 8.94 8.58
CA HIS A 532 -0.14 8.14 7.44
C HIS A 532 -0.68 6.70 7.46
N ARG A 533 -1.15 6.21 8.62
CA ARG A 533 -1.90 4.95 8.75
C ARG A 533 -2.98 5.09 9.81
N PHE A 534 -4.14 4.53 9.55
CA PHE A 534 -5.24 4.41 10.50
C PHE A 534 -5.93 3.06 10.34
N ALA A 535 -6.29 2.41 11.45
CA ALA A 535 -7.13 1.22 11.41
C ALA A 535 -8.03 1.14 12.62
N ILE A 536 -9.23 0.59 12.44
CA ILE A 536 -10.14 0.24 13.51
C ILE A 536 -10.69 -1.18 13.28
N ALA A 537 -10.80 -1.94 14.36
CA ALA A 537 -11.33 -3.29 14.35
C ALA A 537 -12.22 -3.54 15.57
N ILE A 538 -13.25 -4.36 15.38
CA ILE A 538 -14.17 -4.81 16.41
C ILE A 538 -14.43 -6.31 16.24
N GLU A 539 -14.53 -7.02 17.36
CA GLU A 539 -14.89 -8.43 17.40
C GLU A 539 -15.90 -8.68 18.52
N LEU A 540 -16.92 -9.47 18.21
CA LEU A 540 -17.87 -10.02 19.17
C LEU A 540 -17.78 -11.54 19.10
N GLY A 541 -17.64 -12.22 20.23
CA GLY A 541 -17.57 -13.68 20.23
C GLY A 541 -18.17 -14.35 21.45
N ILE A 542 -18.16 -15.68 21.37
CA ILE A 542 -18.68 -16.63 22.33
C ILE A 542 -17.66 -17.75 22.52
N ASP A 543 -17.24 -18.01 23.75
CA ASP A 543 -16.36 -19.11 24.16
C ASP A 543 -17.12 -20.03 25.13
N ILE A 544 -17.36 -21.29 24.74
CA ILE A 544 -18.05 -22.30 25.55
C ILE A 544 -17.14 -23.51 25.75
N ASP A 545 -16.81 -23.80 27.00
CA ASP A 545 -16.12 -25.02 27.41
C ASP A 545 -17.13 -25.96 28.10
N PHE A 546 -17.24 -27.21 27.61
CA PHE A 546 -18.20 -28.21 28.10
C PHE A 546 -17.61 -29.20 29.11
#